data_AF-A0A0F9QC54-F1
#
_entry.id   AF-A0A0F9QC54-F1
#
_cell.length_a   1.000
_cell.length_b   1.000
_cell.length_c   1.000
_cell.angle_alpha   90.00
_cell.angle_beta   90.00
_cell.angle_gamma   90.00
#
_symmetry.space_group_name_H-M   'P 1'
#
loop_
_entity.id
_entity.type
_entity.pdbx_description
1 polymer ?
#
loop_
_entity_poly.entity_id
_entity_poly.type
_entity_poly.pdbx_seq_one_letter_code
_entity_poly.pdbx_strand_id
1 'polypeptide(L)'
;MSRVCELTGKGPMSGNNVSHAKNRTRRRFLPNLNDVTLQSEALGRGFKFRISAAALRTVDHRGGLDKFMAKAKDTELSGNALKVKKAIAKSSTTADALS
;
A
#
# COMPACT_ATOMS: atom_id res chain seq x y z
N MET A 1 -9.28 -12.71 8.57
CA MET A 1 -8.50 -11.52 8.16
C MET A 1 -7.90 -11.73 6.77
N SER A 2 -8.20 -10.83 5.83
CA SER A 2 -7.60 -10.79 4.50
C SER A 2 -6.15 -10.26 4.59
N ARG A 3 -5.16 -11.12 4.30
CA ARG A 3 -3.73 -10.74 4.23
C ARG A 3 -3.45 -9.98 2.94
N VAL A 4 -3.99 -8.79 2.80
CA VAL A 4 -3.86 -7.92 1.62
C VAL A 4 -3.15 -6.63 2.00
N CYS A 5 -2.24 -6.15 1.15
CA CYS A 5 -1.57 -4.87 1.33
C CYS A 5 -2.52 -3.71 1.02
N GLU A 6 -2.57 -2.73 1.92
CA GLU A 6 -3.51 -1.59 1.80
C GLU A 6 -3.16 -0.58 0.71
N LEU A 7 -1.90 -0.52 0.27
CA LEU A 7 -1.42 0.44 -0.73
C LEU A 7 -1.35 -0.09 -2.16
N THR A 8 -1.25 -1.42 -2.32
CA THR A 8 -0.96 -2.05 -3.63
C THR A 8 -1.88 -3.22 -3.95
N GLY A 9 -2.83 -3.55 -3.06
CA GLY A 9 -3.74 -4.68 -3.24
C GLY A 9 -3.08 -6.07 -3.28
N LYS A 10 -1.77 -6.18 -3.02
CA LYS A 10 -1.05 -7.47 -3.05
C LYS A 10 -1.65 -8.45 -2.04
N GLY A 11 -2.25 -9.51 -2.55
CA GLY A 11 -2.90 -10.55 -1.76
C GLY A 11 -2.15 -11.89 -1.75
N PRO A 12 -2.67 -12.88 -1.00
CA PRO A 12 -2.11 -14.21 -0.95
C PRO A 12 -2.33 -14.94 -2.28
N MET A 13 -1.30 -15.61 -2.78
CA MET A 13 -1.39 -16.44 -3.98
C MET A 13 -1.45 -17.92 -3.59
N SER A 14 -2.25 -18.71 -4.30
CA SER A 14 -2.26 -20.17 -4.17
C SER A 14 -1.38 -20.80 -5.24
N GLY A 15 -0.61 -21.81 -4.89
CA GLY A 15 0.13 -22.60 -5.87
C GLY A 15 0.52 -23.96 -5.33
N ASN A 16 1.52 -24.58 -5.93
CA ASN A 16 2.02 -25.88 -5.53
C ASN A 16 3.49 -25.78 -5.15
N ASN A 17 3.92 -26.53 -4.15
CA ASN A 17 5.30 -26.96 -4.02
C ASN A 17 5.52 -28.13 -5.00
N VAL A 18 6.58 -28.06 -5.79
CA VAL A 18 6.89 -29.07 -6.82
C VAL A 18 8.26 -29.64 -6.47
N SER A 19 8.31 -30.94 -6.17
CA SER A 19 9.59 -31.62 -5.94
C SER A 19 10.33 -31.91 -7.26
N HIS A 20 11.59 -32.34 -7.18
CA HIS A 20 12.35 -32.81 -8.35
C HIS A 20 11.64 -33.95 -9.09
N ALA A 21 10.90 -34.81 -8.38
CA ALA A 21 10.06 -35.87 -8.95
C ALA A 21 8.71 -35.37 -9.48
N LYS A 22 8.47 -34.04 -9.51
CA LYS A 22 7.21 -33.39 -9.90
C LYS A 22 6.00 -33.74 -9.03
N ASN A 23 6.21 -34.20 -7.79
CA ASN A 23 5.12 -34.36 -6.83
C ASN A 23 4.63 -32.97 -6.41
N ARG A 24 3.33 -32.72 -6.61
CA ARG A 24 2.71 -31.40 -6.38
C ARG A 24 1.93 -31.41 -5.07
N THR A 25 2.32 -30.57 -4.11
CA THR A 25 1.56 -30.34 -2.87
C THR A 25 1.06 -28.91 -2.80
N ARG A 26 -0.19 -28.69 -2.35
CA ARG A 26 -0.79 -27.35 -2.30
C ARG A 26 -0.07 -26.47 -1.27
N ARG A 27 0.27 -25.25 -1.66
CA ARG A 27 0.87 -24.23 -0.78
C ARG A 27 0.22 -22.86 -1.00
N ARG A 28 0.24 -22.04 0.05
CA ARG A 28 -0.13 -20.63 0.00
C ARG A 28 1.11 -19.75 0.10
N PHE A 29 1.26 -18.81 -0.83
CA PHE A 29 2.28 -17.76 -0.79
C PHE A 29 1.67 -16.53 -0.14
N LEU A 30 2.27 -16.11 0.98
CA LEU A 30 1.80 -14.98 1.76
C LEU A 30 2.68 -13.76 1.50
N PRO A 31 2.11 -12.57 1.30
CA PRO A 31 2.90 -11.34 1.28
C PRO A 31 3.49 -11.08 2.67
N ASN A 32 4.73 -10.56 2.71
CA ASN A 32 5.33 -10.06 3.93
C ASN A 32 4.68 -8.73 4.31
N LEU A 33 3.73 -8.77 5.25
CA LEU A 33 2.94 -7.62 5.69
C LEU A 33 3.49 -7.10 7.03
N ASN A 34 3.74 -5.80 7.08
CA ASN A 34 4.27 -5.09 8.23
C ASN A 34 3.30 -3.95 8.59
N ASP A 35 3.08 -3.75 9.88
CA ASP A 35 2.29 -2.63 10.39
C ASP A 35 3.25 -1.44 10.57
N VAL A 36 3.07 -0.39 9.75
CA VAL A 36 3.99 0.75 9.68
C VAL A 36 3.18 2.05 9.75
N THR A 37 3.75 3.07 10.40
CA THR A 37 3.20 4.42 10.39
C THR A 37 3.91 5.24 9.33
N LEU A 38 3.17 5.75 8.35
CA LEU A 38 3.67 6.66 7.32
C LEU A 38 3.21 8.09 7.62
N GLN A 39 4.13 9.03 7.57
CA GLN A 39 3.84 10.45 7.77
C GLN A 39 3.41 11.10 6.45
N SER A 40 2.37 11.93 6.52
CA SER A 40 1.97 12.83 5.44
C SER A 40 2.45 14.24 5.77
N GLU A 41 3.19 14.86 4.86
CA GLU A 41 3.67 16.24 4.97
C GLU A 41 2.52 17.21 4.70
N ALA A 42 1.65 16.90 3.72
CA ALA A 42 0.50 17.73 3.37
C ALA A 42 -0.53 17.88 4.51
N LEU A 43 -0.69 16.85 5.33
CA LEU A 43 -1.63 16.84 6.46
C LEU A 43 -0.96 17.01 7.83
N GLY A 44 0.36 16.90 7.91
CA GLY A 44 1.11 16.91 9.17
C GLY A 44 0.72 15.77 10.14
N ARG A 45 0.23 14.64 9.61
CA ARG A 45 -0.32 13.53 10.41
C ARG A 45 0.24 12.18 9.98
N GLY A 46 0.43 11.30 10.96
CA GLY A 46 0.87 9.92 10.75
C GLY A 46 -0.30 8.96 10.61
N PHE A 47 -0.27 8.14 9.56
CA PHE A 47 -1.28 7.11 9.30
C PHE A 47 -0.67 5.72 9.46
N LYS A 48 -1.34 4.89 10.25
CA LYS A 48 -0.98 3.47 10.41
C LYS A 48 -1.60 2.67 9.28
N PHE A 49 -0.77 1.89 8.60
CA PHE A 49 -1.19 1.02 7.51
C PHE A 49 -0.52 -0.34 7.62
N ARG A 50 -1.21 -1.35 7.09
CA ARG A 50 -0.66 -2.69 6.91
C ARG A 50 -0.13 -2.86 5.49
N ILE A 51 1.17 -2.77 5.34
CA ILE A 51 1.84 -2.60 4.05
C ILE A 51 2.77 -3.78 3.79
N SER A 52 2.90 -4.17 2.52
CA SER A 52 3.91 -5.15 2.13
C SER A 52 5.31 -4.52 2.07
N ALA A 53 6.36 -5.26 2.40
CA ALA A 53 7.73 -4.73 2.32
C ALA A 53 8.10 -4.17 0.93
N ALA A 54 7.55 -4.75 -0.14
CA ALA A 54 7.71 -4.22 -1.50
C ALA A 54 7.02 -2.86 -1.70
N ALA A 55 5.83 -2.68 -1.11
CA ALA A 55 5.13 -1.41 -1.18
C ALA A 55 5.84 -0.33 -0.35
N LEU A 56 6.43 -0.67 0.81
CA LEU A 56 7.25 0.26 1.60
C LEU A 56 8.41 0.82 0.76
N ARG A 57 9.18 -0.07 0.10
CA ARG A 57 10.26 0.35 -0.82
C ARG A 57 9.78 1.27 -1.93
N THR A 58 8.59 1.06 -2.47
CA THR A 58 8.03 1.95 -3.51
C THR A 58 7.60 3.30 -2.98
N VAL A 59 7.17 3.40 -1.72
CA VAL A 59 6.86 4.67 -1.06
C VAL A 59 8.14 5.48 -0.89
N ASP A 60 9.20 4.84 -0.40
CA ASP A 60 10.51 5.48 -0.20
C ASP A 60 11.11 5.95 -1.54
N HIS A 61 11.07 5.10 -2.57
CA HIS A 61 11.54 5.46 -3.91
C HIS A 61 10.75 6.62 -4.54
N ARG A 62 9.47 6.78 -4.20
CA ARG A 62 8.66 7.91 -4.68
C ARG A 62 8.84 9.18 -3.84
N GLY A 63 9.61 9.10 -2.76
CA GLY A 63 9.91 10.24 -1.88
C GLY A 63 8.76 10.57 -0.94
N GLY A 64 8.08 9.56 -0.39
CA GLY A 64 7.10 9.72 0.69
C GLY A 64 5.67 9.34 0.34
N LEU A 65 4.80 9.39 1.35
CA LEU A 65 3.40 8.97 1.25
C LEU A 65 2.61 9.84 0.26
N ASP A 66 2.78 11.16 0.31
CA ASP A 66 1.97 12.10 -0.47
C ASP A 66 2.24 11.99 -1.97
N LYS A 67 3.52 11.89 -2.35
CA LYS A 67 3.93 11.66 -3.76
C LYS A 67 3.49 10.30 -4.26
N PHE A 68 3.50 9.27 -3.39
CA PHE A 68 2.98 7.96 -3.74
C PHE A 68 1.47 8.02 -3.98
N MET A 69 0.70 8.67 -3.11
CA MET A 69 -0.76 8.81 -3.21
C MET A 69 -1.18 9.61 -4.44
N ALA A 70 -0.43 10.65 -4.83
CA ALA A 70 -0.70 11.43 -6.04
C ALA A 70 -0.64 10.59 -7.33
N LYS A 71 0.28 9.62 -7.39
CA LYS A 71 0.46 8.74 -8.56
C LYS A 71 -0.24 7.39 -8.47
N ALA A 72 -0.73 7.01 -7.28
CA ALA A 72 -1.38 5.72 -7.07
C ALA A 72 -2.77 5.66 -7.73
N LYS A 73 -3.12 4.50 -8.30
CA LYS A 73 -4.43 4.24 -8.89
C LYS A 73 -5.45 3.91 -7.80
N ASP A 74 -6.67 4.40 -7.95
CA ASP A 74 -7.75 4.21 -6.96
C ASP A 74 -8.20 2.75 -6.82
N THR A 75 -7.99 1.94 -7.86
CA THR A 75 -8.35 0.52 -7.88
C THR A 75 -7.45 -0.35 -7.00
N GLU A 76 -6.23 0.09 -6.71
CA GLU A 76 -5.22 -0.68 -5.95
C GLU A 76 -5.19 -0.32 -4.46
N LEU A 77 -5.88 0.77 -4.10
CA LEU A 77 -5.91 1.32 -2.74
C LEU A 77 -7.04 0.70 -1.92
N SER A 78 -6.77 0.46 -0.64
CA SER A 78 -7.82 0.06 0.31
C SER A 78 -8.77 1.22 0.61
N GLY A 79 -9.96 0.92 1.14
CA GLY A 79 -10.93 1.95 1.54
C GLY A 79 -10.36 2.98 2.53
N ASN A 80 -9.42 2.59 3.40
CA ASN A 80 -8.73 3.52 4.30
C ASN A 80 -7.72 4.40 3.55
N ALA A 81 -6.96 3.82 2.63
CA ALA A 81 -6.00 4.56 1.82
C ALA A 81 -6.70 5.55 0.87
N LEU A 82 -7.87 5.20 0.34
CA LEU A 82 -8.71 6.11 -0.47
C LEU A 82 -9.19 7.33 0.33
N LYS A 83 -9.55 7.15 1.62
CA LYS A 83 -9.92 8.27 2.49
C LYS A 83 -8.74 9.23 2.68
N VAL A 84 -7.54 8.68 2.90
CA VAL A 84 -6.31 9.47 3.05
C VAL A 84 -5.96 10.20 1.75
N LYS A 85 -6.03 9.52 0.59
CA LYS A 85 -5.82 10.16 -0.71
C LYS A 85 -6.77 11.35 -0.94
N LYS A 86 -8.06 11.18 -0.64
CA LYS A 86 -9.06 12.27 -0.73
C LYS A 86 -8.75 13.42 0.22
N ALA A 87 -8.28 13.13 1.44
CA ALA A 87 -7.88 14.15 2.40
C ALA A 87 -6.66 14.95 1.91
N ILE A 88 -5.66 14.28 1.34
CA ILE A 88 -4.47 14.92 0.75
C ILE A 88 -4.85 15.81 -0.45
N ALA A 89 -5.69 15.30 -1.36
CA ALA A 89 -6.16 16.08 -2.50
C ALA A 89 -6.95 17.33 -2.07
N LYS A 90 -7.79 17.20 -1.02
CA LYS A 90 -8.52 18.35 -0.49
C LYS A 90 -7.58 19.40 0.10
N SER A 91 -6.56 18.98 0.86
CA SER A 91 -5.61 19.90 1.49
C SER A 91 -4.72 20.60 0.45
N SER A 92 -4.32 19.91 -0.62
CA SER A 92 -3.54 20.55 -1.70
C SER A 92 -4.35 21.62 -2.42
N THR A 93 -5.64 21.36 -2.74
CA THR A 93 -6.50 22.38 -3.38
C THR A 93 -6.69 23.62 -2.51
N THR A 94 -6.79 23.47 -1.19
CA THR A 94 -6.86 24.63 -0.29
C THR A 94 -5.55 25.40 -0.21
N ALA A 95 -4.41 24.74 -0.36
CA ALA A 95 -3.11 25.41 -0.35
C ALA A 95 -2.90 26.24 -1.65
N ASP A 96 -3.31 25.73 -2.81
CA ASP A 96 -3.24 26.44 -4.09
C ASP A 96 -4.24 27.61 -4.20
N ALA A 97 -5.33 27.60 -3.41
CA ALA A 97 -6.34 28.66 -3.41
C ALA A 97 -5.99 29.88 -2.52
N LEU A 98 -4.92 29.78 -1.72
CA LEU A 98 -4.46 30.81 -0.79
C LEU A 98 -3.15 31.48 -1.24
N SER A 99 -2.70 31.17 -2.46
CA SER A 99 -1.55 31.76 -3.17
C SER A 99 -2.02 32.49 -4.41
#